data_AF-X5E2N2-F1
#
_entry.id   AF-X5E2N2-F1
#
_cell.length_a   1.000
_cell.length_b   1.000
_cell.length_c   1.000
_cell.angle_alpha   90.00
_cell.angle_beta   90.00
_cell.angle_gamma   90.00
#
_symmetry.space_group_name_H-M   'P 1'
#
loop_
_entity.id
_entity.type
_entity.pdbx_description
1 polymer ?
#
loop_
_entity_poly.entity_id
_entity_poly.type
_entity_poly.pdbx_seq_one_letter_code
_entity_poly.pdbx_strand_id
1 'polypeptide(L)'
;MNILLIYPEKENNSKGFEAFFQKLFNKTTEDPLELIEISIQLPITWERKLRDLNQKTLNSKDLEWADYVIIKAEPKQRTSTVKLIEKCKSAGKKIIAEGALFDSQPADFENVDHLILNQATFDPFVRDMEDNTTQRIYNADYRKEKLRKTAYSLLGFSDYLSRNIHPFSA
;
A
#
# COMPACT_ATOMS: atom_id res chain seq x y z
N MET A 1 7.04 10.88 9.13
CA MET A 1 7.08 9.40 9.00
C MET A 1 7.05 9.07 7.52
N ASN A 2 7.82 8.07 7.10
CA ASN A 2 7.95 7.64 5.72
C ASN A 2 7.14 6.35 5.48
N ILE A 3 6.18 6.41 4.55
CA ILE A 3 5.34 5.28 4.17
C ILE A 3 5.67 4.84 2.74
N LEU A 4 5.95 3.55 2.58
CA LEU A 4 6.06 2.92 1.27
C LEU A 4 4.79 2.12 0.97
N LEU A 5 4.03 2.57 -0.01
CA LEU A 5 2.83 1.91 -0.50
C LEU A 5 3.20 1.02 -1.68
N ILE A 6 2.90 -0.28 -1.58
CA ILE A 6 3.28 -1.29 -2.56
C ILE A 6 2.05 -2.02 -3.06
N TYR A 7 1.94 -2.11 -4.38
CA TYR A 7 1.00 -2.99 -5.08
C TYR A 7 1.79 -4.18 -5.66
N PRO A 8 1.60 -5.42 -5.17
CA PRO A 8 2.40 -6.55 -5.60
C PRO A 8 2.19 -6.94 -7.07
N GLU A 9 3.08 -7.77 -7.61
CA GLU A 9 2.95 -8.23 -8.99
C GLU A 9 1.78 -9.21 -9.10
N LYS A 10 0.91 -9.01 -10.09
CA LYS A 10 -0.17 -9.94 -10.44
C LYS A 10 0.43 -11.17 -11.10
N GLU A 11 -0.05 -12.34 -10.71
CA GLU A 11 0.33 -13.58 -11.39
C GLU A 11 -0.11 -13.51 -12.86
N ASN A 12 0.87 -13.46 -13.76
CA ASN A 12 0.62 -13.43 -15.20
C ASN A 12 0.71 -14.86 -15.74
N ASN A 13 -0.42 -15.41 -16.16
CA ASN A 13 -0.49 -16.73 -16.79
C ASN A 13 -0.13 -16.69 -18.29
N SER A 14 0.07 -15.51 -18.86
CA SER A 14 0.54 -15.31 -20.23
C SER A 14 2.00 -15.77 -20.35
N LYS A 15 2.24 -16.79 -21.18
CA LYS A 15 3.58 -17.35 -21.43
C LYS A 15 4.10 -16.88 -22.79
N GLY A 16 5.42 -16.73 -22.91
CA GLY A 16 6.09 -16.50 -24.20
C GLY A 16 5.93 -15.07 -24.74
N PHE A 17 5.76 -14.94 -26.07
CA PHE A 17 5.79 -13.68 -26.81
C PHE A 17 4.71 -12.67 -26.37
N GLU A 18 3.56 -13.15 -25.87
CA GLU A 18 2.47 -12.29 -25.37
C GLU A 18 2.85 -11.52 -24.10
N ALA A 19 3.58 -12.13 -23.18
CA ALA A 19 4.05 -11.45 -21.96
C ALA A 19 5.09 -10.36 -22.29
N PHE A 20 5.92 -10.60 -23.30
CA PHE A 20 6.89 -9.62 -23.80
C PHE A 20 6.20 -8.42 -24.46
N PHE A 21 5.21 -8.67 -25.33
CA PHE A 21 4.41 -7.59 -25.93
C PHE A 21 3.58 -6.84 -24.89
N GLN A 22 2.93 -7.52 -23.94
CA GLN A 22 2.22 -6.80 -22.87
C GLN A 22 3.15 -5.91 -22.05
N LYS A 23 4.37 -6.36 -21.70
CA LYS A 23 5.37 -5.50 -21.02
C LYS A 23 5.88 -4.34 -21.89
N LEU A 24 5.98 -4.53 -23.21
CA LEU A 24 6.44 -3.46 -24.12
C LEU A 24 5.34 -2.42 -24.42
N PHE A 25 4.09 -2.86 -24.60
CA PHE A 25 2.99 -2.07 -25.12
C PHE A 25 2.03 -1.57 -24.03
N ASN A 26 1.90 -2.24 -22.89
CA ASN A 26 1.11 -1.77 -21.74
C ASN A 26 1.97 -0.95 -20.77
N LYS A 27 2.72 0.02 -21.29
CA LYS A 27 3.27 1.13 -20.47
C LYS A 27 2.15 2.11 -20.10
N THR A 28 1.09 1.62 -19.47
CA THR A 28 0.16 2.51 -18.76
C THR A 28 0.81 2.85 -17.44
N THR A 29 1.42 4.03 -17.40
CA THR A 29 2.01 4.72 -16.25
C THR A 29 0.92 5.21 -15.28
N GLU A 30 -0.03 4.34 -14.96
CA GLU A 30 -1.02 4.65 -13.95
C GLU A 30 -0.52 4.01 -12.67
N ASP A 31 -0.10 4.86 -11.72
CA ASP A 31 0.02 4.41 -10.34
C ASP A 31 -1.35 3.80 -9.97
N PRO A 32 -1.39 2.61 -9.36
CA PRO A 32 -2.64 1.92 -9.09
C PRO A 32 -3.56 2.87 -8.32
N LEU A 33 -4.74 3.15 -8.87
CA LEU A 33 -5.76 4.02 -8.26
C LEU A 33 -5.97 3.66 -6.78
N GLU A 34 -5.90 2.36 -6.49
CA GLU A 34 -6.01 1.78 -5.16
C GLU A 34 -4.93 2.28 -4.18
N LEU A 35 -3.69 2.51 -4.62
CA LEU A 35 -2.63 3.07 -3.76
C LEU A 35 -2.87 4.56 -3.49
N ILE A 36 -3.42 5.28 -4.46
CA ILE A 36 -3.75 6.71 -4.32
C ILE A 36 -4.88 6.88 -3.29
N GLU A 37 -5.89 6.02 -3.34
CA GLU A 37 -7.01 6.02 -2.39
C GLU A 37 -6.55 5.82 -0.94
N ILE A 38 -5.62 4.90 -0.70
CA ILE A 38 -5.00 4.73 0.63
C ILE A 38 -4.20 5.98 1.00
N SER A 39 -3.38 6.50 0.09
CA SER A 39 -2.51 7.66 0.33
C SER A 39 -3.28 8.88 0.87
N ILE A 40 -4.48 9.13 0.34
CA ILE A 40 -5.38 10.23 0.72
C ILE A 40 -5.88 10.10 2.18
N GLN A 41 -6.00 8.88 2.71
CA GLN A 41 -6.50 8.65 4.07
C GLN A 41 -5.43 8.84 5.15
N LEU A 42 -4.16 8.95 4.76
CA LEU A 42 -3.04 9.09 5.68
C LEU A 42 -2.77 10.58 5.99
N PRO A 43 -2.18 10.93 7.16
CA PRO A 43 -1.86 12.32 7.50
C PRO A 43 -0.97 13.02 6.49
N ILE A 44 -1.29 14.27 6.14
CA ILE A 44 -0.52 15.05 5.14
C ILE A 44 0.96 15.23 5.50
N THR A 45 1.31 15.14 6.78
CA THR A 45 2.68 15.24 7.30
C THR A 45 3.53 13.99 7.08
N TRP A 46 2.94 12.90 6.59
CA TRP A 46 3.68 11.67 6.28
C TRP A 46 4.23 11.76 4.86
N GLU A 47 5.50 11.41 4.67
CA GLU A 47 6.08 11.30 3.34
C GLU A 47 5.70 9.95 2.74
N ARG A 48 5.47 9.91 1.43
CA ARG A 48 4.94 8.71 0.76
C ARG A 48 5.69 8.40 -0.52
N LYS A 49 5.89 7.12 -0.77
CA LYS A 49 6.31 6.58 -2.07
C LYS A 49 5.36 5.48 -2.49
N LEU A 50 4.94 5.50 -3.76
CA LEU A 50 4.13 4.46 -4.37
C LEU A 50 5.00 3.56 -5.24
N ARG A 51 4.76 2.25 -5.19
CA ARG A 51 5.47 1.24 -5.98
C ARG A 51 4.50 0.20 -6.50
N ASP A 52 4.29 0.22 -7.81
CA ASP A 52 3.64 -0.87 -8.53
C ASP A 52 4.69 -1.88 -9.00
N LEU A 53 4.64 -3.09 -8.42
CA LEU A 53 5.58 -4.17 -8.75
C LEU A 53 5.28 -4.83 -10.10
N ASN A 54 4.14 -4.53 -10.73
CA ASN A 54 3.87 -4.93 -12.11
C ASN A 54 4.74 -4.15 -13.11
N GLN A 55 5.16 -2.94 -12.75
CA GLN A 55 5.93 -2.04 -13.61
C GLN A 55 7.42 -1.97 -13.23
N LYS A 56 7.73 -1.94 -11.93
CA LYS A 56 9.10 -1.70 -11.44
C LYS A 56 9.44 -2.63 -10.29
N THR A 57 10.69 -3.10 -10.27
CA THR A 57 11.18 -3.93 -9.16
C THR A 57 11.35 -3.12 -7.88
N LEU A 58 11.10 -3.75 -6.74
CA LEU A 58 11.32 -3.14 -5.43
C LEU A 58 12.81 -3.08 -5.13
N ASN A 59 13.37 -1.87 -5.10
CA ASN A 59 14.74 -1.63 -4.69
C ASN A 59 14.88 -1.62 -3.14
N SER A 60 16.06 -1.95 -2.63
CA SER A 60 16.32 -2.00 -1.19
C SER A 60 16.32 -0.61 -0.54
N LYS A 61 16.70 0.44 -1.28
CA LYS A 61 16.73 1.83 -0.78
C LYS A 61 15.35 2.33 -0.37
N ASP A 62 14.31 1.93 -1.09
CA ASP A 62 12.93 2.30 -0.76
C ASP A 62 12.46 1.59 0.51
N LEU A 63 12.85 0.33 0.70
CA LEU A 63 12.59 -0.38 1.95
C LEU A 63 13.33 0.28 3.11
N GLU A 64 14.63 0.55 2.96
CA GLU A 64 15.45 1.22 3.97
C GLU A 64 14.86 2.57 4.39
N TRP A 65 14.40 3.37 3.42
CA TRP A 65 13.78 4.68 3.63
C TRP A 65 12.46 4.63 4.40
N ALA A 66 11.70 3.55 4.28
CA ALA A 66 10.35 3.43 4.86
C ALA A 66 10.38 3.08 6.35
N ASP A 67 9.56 3.76 7.14
CA ASP A 67 9.27 3.38 8.53
C ASP A 67 8.23 2.24 8.55
N TYR A 68 7.23 2.35 7.67
CA TYR A 68 6.17 1.36 7.46
C TYR A 68 5.98 1.06 5.98
N VAL A 69 5.60 -0.19 5.70
CA VAL A 69 5.21 -0.64 4.36
C VAL A 69 3.72 -0.96 4.38
N ILE A 70 2.96 -0.31 3.50
CA ILE A 70 1.57 -0.65 3.24
C ILE A 70 1.51 -1.53 2.00
N ILE A 71 0.89 -2.71 2.09
CA ILE A 71 0.70 -3.63 0.97
C ILE A 71 -0.78 -3.67 0.62
N LYS A 72 -1.12 -3.21 -0.60
CA LYS A 72 -2.46 -3.38 -1.19
C LYS A 72 -2.46 -4.61 -2.07
N ALA A 73 -3.22 -5.65 -1.74
CA ALA A 73 -3.22 -6.88 -2.52
C ALA A 73 -4.61 -7.49 -2.79
N GLU A 74 -4.70 -8.15 -3.94
CA GLU A 74 -5.83 -8.94 -4.41
C GLU A 74 -5.46 -10.44 -4.49
N PRO A 75 -6.43 -11.36 -4.54
CA PRO A 75 -6.16 -12.80 -4.55
C PRO A 75 -5.16 -13.26 -5.62
N LYS A 76 -5.18 -12.65 -6.81
CA LYS A 76 -4.24 -12.95 -7.92
C LYS A 76 -2.79 -12.53 -7.66
N GLN A 77 -2.52 -11.85 -6.56
CA GLN A 77 -1.20 -11.38 -6.16
C GLN A 77 -0.63 -12.18 -4.99
N ARG A 78 -1.29 -13.26 -4.55
CA ARG A 78 -0.92 -14.01 -3.33
C ARG A 78 0.54 -14.43 -3.32
N THR A 79 1.04 -15.06 -4.39
CA THR A 79 2.44 -15.53 -4.43
C THR A 79 3.43 -14.37 -4.32
N SER A 80 3.17 -13.25 -5.02
CA SER A 80 4.01 -12.05 -4.96
C SER A 80 3.95 -11.40 -3.58
N THR A 81 2.76 -11.37 -2.97
CA THR A 81 2.51 -10.79 -1.65
C THR A 81 3.26 -11.53 -0.55
N VAL A 82 3.22 -12.87 -0.52
CA VAL A 82 3.92 -13.66 0.49
C VAL A 82 5.43 -13.40 0.43
N LYS A 83 6.03 -13.42 -0.77
CA LYS A 83 7.45 -13.11 -0.97
C LYS A 83 7.81 -11.69 -0.55
N LEU A 84 6.92 -10.73 -0.83
CA LEU A 84 7.10 -9.35 -0.43
C LEU A 84 7.09 -9.21 1.09
N ILE A 85 6.15 -9.86 1.78
CA ILE A 85 6.07 -9.85 3.24
C ILE A 85 7.36 -10.40 3.87
N GLU A 86 7.85 -11.54 3.37
CA GLU A 86 9.12 -12.12 3.83
C GLU A 86 10.29 -11.16 3.64
N LYS A 87 10.37 -10.49 2.48
CA LYS A 87 11.42 -9.50 2.20
C LYS A 87 11.32 -8.29 3.15
N CYS A 88 10.12 -7.77 3.38
CA CYS A 88 9.88 -6.65 4.31
C CYS A 88 10.26 -7.03 5.75
N LYS A 89 9.89 -8.22 6.21
CA LYS A 89 10.25 -8.72 7.54
C LYS A 89 11.75 -8.93 7.70
N SER A 90 12.40 -9.48 6.69
CA SER A 90 13.86 -9.65 6.69
C SER A 90 14.60 -8.31 6.76
N ALA A 91 13.98 -7.24 6.26
CA ALA A 91 14.46 -5.86 6.37
C ALA A 91 14.03 -5.13 7.66
N GLY A 92 13.39 -5.84 8.60
CA GLY A 92 12.94 -5.29 9.89
C GLY A 92 11.79 -4.28 9.77
N LYS A 93 11.01 -4.33 8.68
CA LYS A 93 9.95 -3.36 8.41
C LYS A 93 8.62 -3.79 9.00
N LYS A 94 7.88 -2.83 9.55
CA LYS A 94 6.49 -3.02 9.97
C LYS A 94 5.57 -2.98 8.76
N ILE A 95 4.64 -3.90 8.70
CA ILE A 95 3.77 -4.16 7.56
C ILE A 95 2.32 -3.89 7.95
N ILE A 96 1.66 -3.07 7.15
CA ILE A 96 0.22 -2.88 7.17
C ILE A 96 -0.33 -3.47 5.88
N ALA A 97 -1.34 -4.32 5.96
CA ALA A 97 -1.91 -4.98 4.80
C ALA A 97 -3.39 -4.66 4.63
N GLU A 98 -3.79 -4.36 3.41
CA GLU A 98 -5.16 -4.02 3.02
C GLU A 98 -5.49 -4.64 1.66
N GLY A 99 -6.76 -4.99 1.47
CA GLY A 99 -7.30 -5.47 0.20
C GLY A 99 -7.85 -6.89 0.26
N ALA A 100 -8.56 -7.28 -0.81
CA ALA A 100 -9.36 -8.49 -0.88
C ALA A 100 -8.59 -9.79 -0.59
N LEU A 101 -7.26 -9.83 -0.82
CA LEU A 101 -6.46 -10.98 -0.42
C LEU A 101 -6.51 -11.20 1.11
N PHE A 102 -6.32 -10.13 1.87
CA PHE A 102 -6.26 -10.17 3.32
C PHE A 102 -7.65 -10.32 3.95
N ASP A 103 -8.68 -9.76 3.33
CA ASP A 103 -10.08 -9.94 3.74
C ASP A 103 -10.50 -11.42 3.68
N SER A 104 -10.13 -12.10 2.58
CA SER A 104 -10.56 -13.48 2.35
C SER A 104 -9.86 -14.48 3.26
N GLN A 105 -8.60 -14.21 3.65
CA GLN A 105 -7.72 -15.18 4.31
C GLN A 105 -6.83 -14.52 5.38
N PRO A 106 -7.39 -13.80 6.38
CA PRO A 106 -6.60 -13.02 7.34
C PRO A 106 -5.72 -13.87 8.26
N ALA A 107 -6.12 -15.13 8.50
CA ALA A 107 -5.36 -16.09 9.30
C ALA A 107 -4.06 -16.53 8.62
N ASP A 108 -3.96 -16.44 7.29
CA ASP A 108 -2.73 -16.82 6.57
C ASP A 108 -1.61 -15.78 6.71
N PHE A 109 -1.93 -14.59 7.24
CA PHE A 109 -1.03 -13.44 7.34
C PHE A 109 -0.77 -13.06 8.81
N GLU A 110 -0.64 -14.06 9.70
CA GLU A 110 -0.27 -13.88 11.11
C GLU A 110 1.00 -13.06 11.32
N ASN A 111 1.93 -13.17 10.37
CA ASN A 111 3.19 -12.44 10.37
C ASN A 111 3.04 -10.95 10.01
N VAL A 112 1.88 -10.46 9.56
CA VAL A 112 1.66 -9.02 9.31
C VAL A 112 1.33 -8.29 10.61
N ASP A 113 1.88 -7.09 10.79
CA ASP A 113 1.73 -6.31 12.03
C ASP A 113 0.32 -5.71 12.17
N HIS A 114 -0.25 -5.21 11.06
CA HIS A 114 -1.58 -4.60 11.04
C HIS A 114 -2.38 -5.02 9.81
N LEU A 115 -3.61 -5.48 10.00
CA LEU A 115 -4.57 -5.81 8.96
C LEU A 115 -5.69 -4.77 8.94
N ILE A 116 -5.90 -4.14 7.79
CA ILE A 116 -7.04 -3.27 7.52
C ILE A 116 -8.01 -4.09 6.68
N LEU A 117 -9.12 -4.52 7.28
CA LEU A 117 -10.03 -5.51 6.71
C LEU A 117 -11.40 -4.94 6.40
N ASN A 118 -12.07 -5.56 5.42
CA ASN A 118 -13.45 -5.34 5.01
C ASN A 118 -13.75 -3.87 4.68
N GLN A 119 -12.84 -3.19 3.97
CA GLN A 119 -12.95 -1.78 3.60
C GLN A 119 -12.97 -0.83 4.81
N ALA A 120 -12.34 -1.21 5.93
CA ALA A 120 -12.06 -0.28 7.02
C ALA A 120 -11.24 0.91 6.50
N THR A 121 -11.51 2.11 7.02
CA THR A 121 -10.66 3.28 6.73
C THR A 121 -9.38 3.22 7.55
N PHE A 122 -8.36 3.96 7.12
CA PHE A 122 -7.10 4.06 7.87
C PHE A 122 -7.19 4.97 9.10
N ASP A 123 -8.28 5.74 9.29
CA ASP A 123 -8.41 6.69 10.41
C ASP A 123 -8.20 6.08 11.80
N PRO A 124 -8.78 4.91 12.15
CA PRO A 124 -8.55 4.30 13.45
C PRO A 124 -7.10 3.87 13.63
N PHE A 125 -6.50 3.30 12.58
CA PHE A 125 -5.08 2.92 12.60
C PHE A 125 -4.17 4.14 12.80
N VAL A 126 -4.42 5.24 12.09
CA VAL A 126 -3.66 6.48 12.19
C VAL A 126 -3.72 7.02 13.62
N ARG A 127 -4.92 7.05 14.21
CA ARG A 127 -5.11 7.50 15.60
C ARG A 127 -4.34 6.63 16.58
N ASP A 128 -4.53 5.32 16.51
CA ASP A 128 -3.86 4.39 17.42
C ASP A 128 -2.34 4.41 17.23
N MET A 129 -1.84 4.78 16.05
CA MET A 129 -0.42 4.97 15.80
C MET A 129 0.12 6.22 16.47
N GLU A 130 -0.60 7.35 16.39
CA GLU A 130 -0.26 8.58 17.10
C GLU A 130 -0.25 8.39 18.63
N ASP A 131 -1.16 7.56 19.15
CA ASP A 131 -1.27 7.24 20.57
C ASP A 131 -0.38 6.06 21.01
N ASN A 132 0.40 5.46 20.10
CA ASN A 132 1.21 4.25 20.33
C ASN A 132 0.43 3.04 20.88
N THR A 133 -0.85 2.92 20.52
CA THR A 133 -1.78 1.87 20.96
C THR A 133 -2.26 1.00 19.79
N THR A 134 -1.43 0.82 18.76
CA THR A 134 -1.84 0.12 17.54
C THR A 134 -2.28 -1.33 17.80
N GLN A 135 -3.35 -1.71 17.12
CA GLN A 135 -3.91 -3.06 17.14
C GLN A 135 -3.49 -3.87 15.93
N ARG A 136 -3.56 -5.20 16.03
CA ARG A 136 -3.27 -6.06 14.88
C ARG A 136 -4.37 -6.02 13.81
N ILE A 137 -5.64 -5.82 14.17
CA ILE A 137 -6.76 -5.90 13.23
C ILE A 137 -7.65 -4.68 13.37
N TYR A 138 -7.91 -4.01 12.25
CA TYR A 138 -8.89 -2.95 12.09
C TYR A 138 -9.93 -3.43 11.07
N ASN A 139 -11.20 -3.43 11.45
CA ASN A 139 -12.30 -3.93 10.63
C ASN A 139 -13.36 -2.83 10.51
N ALA A 140 -14.14 -2.80 9.42
CA ALA A 140 -15.18 -1.79 9.18
C ALA A 140 -16.29 -1.75 10.26
N ASP A 141 -16.37 -2.77 11.13
CA ASP A 141 -17.21 -2.74 12.33
C ASP A 141 -16.73 -1.71 13.39
N TYR A 142 -15.50 -1.17 13.25
CA TYR A 142 -15.01 -0.02 14.01
C TYR A 142 -15.77 1.29 13.72
N ARG A 143 -16.77 1.28 12.82
CA ARG A 143 -17.64 2.41 12.45
C ARG A 143 -18.55 2.96 13.58
N LYS A 144 -18.22 2.78 14.86
CA LYS A 144 -18.94 3.40 15.98
C LYS A 144 -18.36 4.72 16.49
N GLU A 145 -17.29 5.24 15.90
CA GLU A 145 -16.77 6.56 16.31
C GLU A 145 -16.88 7.65 15.24
N LYS A 146 -17.23 8.82 15.76
CA LYS A 146 -17.52 10.09 15.09
C LYS A 146 -16.44 10.43 14.06
N LEU A 147 -16.80 10.43 12.77
CA LEU A 147 -15.99 10.96 11.67
C LEU A 147 -15.48 12.36 12.04
N ARG A 148 -14.21 12.46 12.43
CA ARG A 148 -13.59 13.74 12.79
C ARG A 148 -12.82 14.24 11.58
N LYS A 149 -13.48 15.04 10.72
CA LYS A 149 -12.89 15.89 9.67
C LYS A 149 -11.53 15.40 9.09
N THR A 150 -11.45 14.15 8.64
CA THR A 150 -10.34 13.64 7.83
C THR A 150 -10.64 13.72 6.33
N ALA A 151 -11.53 14.64 5.96
CA ALA A 151 -11.41 15.27 4.65
C ALA A 151 -10.15 16.13 4.68
N TYR A 152 -8.98 15.49 4.57
CA TYR A 152 -7.77 16.11 4.06
C TYR A 152 -8.13 16.60 2.67
N SER A 153 -8.62 17.84 2.65
CA SER A 153 -9.28 18.45 1.52
C SER A 153 -8.45 18.24 0.26
N LEU A 154 -9.09 17.72 -0.79
CA LEU A 154 -8.54 17.60 -2.14
C LEU A 154 -7.88 18.90 -2.64
N LEU A 155 -8.19 20.05 -2.01
CA LEU A 155 -7.56 21.34 -2.27
C LEU A 155 -6.07 21.40 -1.91
N GLY A 156 -5.60 20.61 -0.93
CA GLY A 156 -4.16 20.48 -0.63
C GLY A 156 -3.45 19.42 -1.50
N PHE A 157 -4.23 18.48 -2.05
CA PHE A 157 -3.74 17.33 -2.82
C PHE A 157 -3.15 17.77 -4.18
N SER A 158 -3.81 18.71 -4.86
CA SER A 158 -3.29 19.31 -6.11
C SER A 158 -1.91 19.95 -5.96
N ASP A 159 -1.66 20.59 -4.82
CA ASP A 159 -0.42 21.33 -4.56
C ASP A 159 0.71 20.43 -4.00
N TYR A 160 0.36 19.26 -3.49
CA TYR A 160 1.29 18.24 -2.99
C TYR A 160 1.74 17.29 -4.10
N LEU A 161 0.83 16.88 -5.01
CA LEU A 161 1.17 16.06 -6.17
C LEU A 161 2.23 16.73 -7.06
N SER A 162 2.17 18.06 -7.22
CA SER A 162 3.14 18.82 -8.01
C SER A 162 4.54 18.92 -7.38
N ARG A 163 4.64 18.76 -6.05
CA ARG A 163 5.89 18.95 -5.29
C ARG A 163 6.58 17.64 -4.91
N ASN A 164 5.83 16.57 -4.68
CA ASN A 164 6.36 15.31 -4.14
C ASN A 164 6.15 14.08 -5.03
N ILE A 165 5.41 14.20 -6.14
CA ILE A 165 5.60 13.28 -7.27
C ILE A 165 6.68 13.91 -8.13
N HIS A 166 7.90 13.37 -8.07
CA HIS A 166 8.87 13.64 -9.11
C HIS A 166 8.49 12.81 -10.33
N PRO A 167 7.93 13.40 -11.42
CA PRO A 167 8.10 12.76 -12.72
C PRO A 167 9.62 12.66 -12.91
N PHE A 168 10.09 11.45 -13.17
CA PHE A 168 11.50 11.19 -13.43
C PHE A 168 12.01 12.23 -14.44
N SER A 169 12.98 13.03 -14.02
CA SER A 169 13.81 13.84 -14.92
C SER A 169 14.39 12.91 -15.99
N ALA A 170 14.20 13.28 -17.25
CA ALA A 170 14.81 12.66 -18.42
C ALA A 170 16.34 12.64 -18.32
#